data_AF-A0A7X7WNZ0-F1
#
_entry.id   AF-A0A7X7WNZ0-F1
#
_cell.length_a   1.000
_cell.length_b   1.000
_cell.length_c   1.000
_cell.angle_alpha   90.00
_cell.angle_beta   90.00
_cell.angle_gamma   90.00
#
_symmetry.space_group_name_H-M   'P 1'
#
loop_
_entity.id
_entity.type
_entity.pdbx_description
1 polymer ?
#
loop_
_entity_poly.entity_id
_entity_poly.type
_entity_poly.pdbx_seq_one_letter_code
_entity_poly.pdbx_strand_id
1 'polypeptide(L)'
;MDYSEEMKQVIRQWKKNVLYDPQAHYLFVLNGSVDPAEGGYMPLGRRYGFLFRNQQSEEELLHTLAHELGHGLFTLRHTFSTSNRFYQPQTSTDNLMSYGPPPATRLYKYQWDYIHDPQTILFAWAEEEEEGEMGILCLNQLVSIVEKMRKANIDKKTEIELQLFSCYGDYQYNKVKFGKKEYSGVKISIKGYLNKGSNNNQIPSCNIKPSELCKQSYSDKGIKFVKYQFHELKYDIKNAPYDKKEPTGEIRLEISIMENEAKNFEDYLYAQKAIEINGVPYLSQLDKEDTKNKTGCESGCCWAASCWMINQTGTTINHNSRIYFADPINVDNLADGISTIISEQEFNEAVLYVKNQLQLGKPILCGTWDSRTKEAYENGKLGPEAWNDKLSGSNNSATTHFVVIVGFGYDKSEDKYYFRFYDPGRSDLAQGTSENNKFYIDEINFEILNTSYRGKIYKVTEIRKNF
;
A
#
# COMPACT_ATOMS: atom_id res chain seq x y z
N MET A 1 -4.57 -18.13 14.90
CA MET A 1 -5.62 -17.96 15.92
C MET A 1 -5.00 -18.35 17.27
N ASP A 2 -5.28 -17.68 18.39
CA ASP A 2 -4.91 -18.23 19.72
C ASP A 2 -6.01 -19.19 20.18
N TYR A 3 -5.75 -20.08 21.14
CA TYR A 3 -6.76 -21.02 21.63
C TYR A 3 -8.09 -20.34 21.95
N SER A 4 -9.21 -20.97 21.55
CA SER A 4 -10.54 -20.54 21.96
C SER A 4 -10.67 -20.51 23.48
N GLU A 5 -11.67 -19.79 24.02
CA GLU A 5 -11.87 -19.77 25.47
C GLU A 5 -12.21 -21.16 26.04
N GLU A 6 -12.90 -22.00 25.27
CA GLU A 6 -13.20 -23.39 25.59
C GLU A 6 -11.92 -24.24 25.62
N MET A 7 -11.07 -24.11 24.59
CA MET A 7 -9.76 -24.79 24.55
C MET A 7 -8.87 -24.36 25.73
N LYS A 8 -8.82 -23.06 26.03
CA LYS A 8 -8.13 -22.53 27.22
C LYS A 8 -8.68 -23.12 28.51
N GLN A 9 -9.99 -23.30 28.61
CA GLN A 9 -10.62 -23.93 29.78
C GLN A 9 -10.16 -25.39 29.92
N VAL A 10 -10.16 -26.18 28.84
CA VAL A 10 -9.65 -27.57 28.85
C VAL A 10 -8.19 -27.61 29.32
N ILE A 11 -7.32 -26.78 28.73
CA ILE A 11 -5.91 -26.70 29.10
C ILE A 11 -5.75 -26.32 30.58
N ARG A 12 -6.49 -25.32 31.06
CA ARG A 12 -6.44 -24.87 32.47
C ARG A 12 -6.90 -25.97 33.42
N GLN A 13 -7.95 -26.71 33.07
CA GLN A 13 -8.45 -27.81 33.90
C GLN A 13 -7.48 -29.00 33.91
N TRP A 14 -6.90 -29.36 32.77
CA TRP A 14 -5.89 -30.40 32.69
C TRP A 14 -4.68 -30.08 33.58
N LYS A 15 -4.13 -28.87 33.45
CA LYS A 15 -2.98 -28.41 34.25
C LYS A 15 -3.22 -28.43 35.76
N LYS A 16 -4.46 -28.26 36.21
CA LYS A 16 -4.81 -28.27 37.64
C LYS A 16 -4.89 -29.68 38.22
N ASN A 17 -5.27 -30.66 37.40
CA ASN A 17 -5.64 -32.00 37.87
C ASN A 17 -4.56 -33.06 37.59
N VAL A 18 -3.49 -32.71 36.89
CA VAL A 18 -2.44 -33.65 36.47
C VAL A 18 -1.07 -33.02 36.68
N LEU A 19 -0.11 -33.83 37.15
CA LEU A 19 1.31 -33.47 37.13
C LEU A 19 1.76 -33.46 35.66
N TYR A 20 1.79 -32.28 35.04
CA TYR A 20 2.17 -32.14 33.64
C TYR A 20 3.67 -31.91 33.51
N ASP A 21 4.28 -32.54 32.51
CA ASP A 21 5.64 -32.27 32.07
C ASP A 21 5.62 -30.98 31.26
N PRO A 22 6.32 -29.92 31.72
CA PRO A 22 6.37 -28.66 30.99
C PRO A 22 6.99 -28.82 29.60
N GLN A 23 7.81 -29.84 29.32
CA GLN A 23 8.46 -30.06 28.03
C GLN A 23 7.63 -30.91 27.06
N ALA A 24 6.58 -31.58 27.53
CA ALA A 24 5.74 -32.43 26.70
C ALA A 24 4.75 -31.63 25.83
N HIS A 25 4.36 -32.24 24.72
CA HIS A 25 3.23 -31.81 23.91
C HIS A 25 2.02 -32.69 24.27
N TYR A 26 0.85 -32.06 24.40
CA TYR A 26 -0.38 -32.69 24.84
C TYR A 26 -1.44 -32.54 23.76
N LEU A 27 -2.05 -33.64 23.37
CA LEU A 27 -3.15 -33.66 22.41
C LEU A 27 -4.42 -34.15 23.08
N PHE A 28 -5.46 -33.34 22.98
CA PHE A 28 -6.78 -33.64 23.52
C PHE A 28 -7.66 -34.19 22.42
N VAL A 29 -8.07 -35.45 22.54
CA VAL A 29 -9.04 -36.06 21.62
C VAL A 29 -10.45 -35.79 22.13
N LEU A 30 -11.25 -35.10 21.33
CA LEU A 30 -12.61 -34.70 21.64
C LEU A 30 -13.59 -35.34 20.65
N ASN A 31 -14.86 -35.47 21.04
CA ASN A 31 -15.87 -36.12 20.20
C ASN A 31 -16.15 -35.35 18.89
N GLY A 32 -15.98 -34.03 18.90
CA GLY A 32 -16.17 -33.21 17.72
C GLY A 32 -15.99 -31.72 18.01
N SER A 33 -16.08 -30.92 16.96
CA SER A 33 -16.03 -29.45 16.99
C SER A 33 -17.35 -28.85 16.47
N VAL A 34 -17.47 -27.52 16.53
CA VAL A 34 -18.64 -26.80 15.99
C VAL A 34 -18.68 -26.91 14.47
N ASP A 35 -17.52 -26.93 13.82
CA ASP A 35 -17.37 -27.19 12.39
C ASP A 35 -17.04 -28.67 12.13
N PRO A 36 -17.96 -29.47 11.57
CA PRO A 36 -17.71 -30.88 11.31
C PRO A 36 -16.53 -31.16 10.35
N ALA A 37 -16.09 -30.16 9.57
CA ALA A 37 -14.93 -30.27 8.67
C ALA A 37 -13.59 -30.07 9.39
N GLU A 38 -13.59 -29.52 10.60
CA GLU A 38 -12.38 -29.31 11.40
C GLU A 38 -11.96 -30.64 12.06
N GLY A 39 -10.94 -31.30 11.51
CA GLY A 39 -10.42 -32.56 12.06
C GLY A 39 -9.49 -32.36 13.25
N GLY A 40 -8.80 -31.23 13.33
CA GLY A 40 -7.82 -30.94 14.36
C GLY A 40 -7.44 -29.47 14.39
N TYR A 41 -6.80 -29.07 15.49
CA TYR A 41 -6.33 -27.72 15.71
C TYR A 41 -5.15 -27.68 16.67
N MET A 42 -4.00 -27.23 16.17
CA MET A 42 -2.80 -26.99 16.95
C MET A 42 -2.06 -25.76 16.42
N PRO A 43 -1.97 -24.67 17.20
CA PRO A 43 -1.27 -23.49 16.73
C PRO A 43 0.25 -23.74 16.62
N LEU A 44 0.88 -23.06 15.67
CA LEU A 44 2.31 -23.09 15.36
C LEU A 44 3.16 -22.86 16.61
N GLY A 45 4.08 -23.77 16.87
CA GLY A 45 5.00 -23.68 18.01
C GLY A 45 4.34 -23.86 19.38
N ARG A 46 3.09 -24.32 19.44
CA ARG A 46 2.37 -24.55 20.70
C ARG A 46 2.37 -26.00 21.12
N ARG A 47 2.20 -26.20 22.44
CA ARG A 47 2.30 -27.51 23.10
C ARG A 47 0.97 -28.21 23.31
N TYR A 48 -0.15 -27.55 23.06
CA TYR A 48 -1.48 -28.14 23.22
C TYR A 48 -2.15 -28.20 21.85
N GLY A 49 -2.64 -29.36 21.46
CA GLY A 49 -3.44 -29.53 20.26
C GLY A 49 -4.74 -30.25 20.58
N PHE A 50 -5.69 -30.12 19.68
CA PHE A 50 -7.02 -30.68 19.80
C PHE A 50 -7.29 -31.51 18.55
N LEU A 51 -7.81 -32.71 18.74
CA LEU A 51 -8.21 -33.61 17.66
C LEU A 51 -9.70 -33.87 17.81
N PHE A 52 -10.46 -33.74 16.73
CA PHE A 52 -11.91 -33.83 16.74
C PHE A 52 -12.36 -35.08 16.00
N ARG A 53 -13.02 -35.99 16.71
CA ARG A 53 -13.35 -37.29 16.14
C ARG A 53 -14.25 -37.18 14.92
N ASN A 54 -15.20 -36.22 14.87
CA ASN A 54 -15.98 -35.78 13.68
C ASN A 54 -16.26 -36.85 12.59
N GLN A 55 -16.51 -38.10 12.98
CA GLN A 55 -16.64 -39.28 12.10
C GLN A 55 -15.36 -39.68 11.31
N GLN A 56 -14.20 -39.09 11.59
CA GLN A 56 -12.91 -39.52 11.07
C GLN A 56 -12.65 -41.01 11.37
N SER A 57 -12.20 -41.73 10.36
CA SER A 57 -11.58 -43.04 10.51
C SER A 57 -10.34 -42.97 11.41
N GLU A 58 -9.84 -44.13 11.84
CA GLU A 58 -8.59 -44.18 12.60
C GLU A 58 -7.40 -43.65 11.79
N GLU A 59 -7.36 -43.95 10.49
CA GLU A 59 -6.31 -43.48 9.57
C GLU A 59 -6.34 -41.94 9.41
N GLU A 60 -7.52 -41.34 9.23
CA GLU A 60 -7.67 -39.88 9.13
C GLU A 60 -7.31 -39.17 10.44
N LEU A 61 -7.66 -39.77 11.59
CA LEU A 61 -7.28 -39.21 12.89
C LEU A 61 -5.76 -39.24 13.09
N LEU A 62 -5.08 -40.32 12.69
CA LEU A 62 -3.62 -40.44 12.77
C LEU A 62 -2.92 -39.48 11.80
N HIS A 63 -3.49 -39.26 10.63
CA HIS A 63 -3.01 -38.25 9.69
C HIS A 63 -3.16 -36.83 10.24
N THR A 64 -4.33 -36.51 10.79
CA THR A 64 -4.60 -35.22 11.43
C THR A 64 -3.68 -34.99 12.62
N LEU A 65 -3.48 -36.02 13.45
CA LEU A 65 -2.49 -36.02 14.53
C LEU A 65 -1.08 -35.61 14.04
N ALA A 66 -0.62 -36.21 12.95
CA ALA A 66 0.68 -35.89 12.37
C ALA A 66 0.73 -34.45 11.81
N HIS A 67 -0.35 -34.01 11.16
CA HIS A 67 -0.49 -32.64 10.64
C HIS A 67 -0.42 -31.60 11.77
N GLU A 68 -1.19 -31.80 12.85
CA GLU A 68 -1.22 -30.90 14.00
C GLU A 68 0.14 -30.85 14.71
N LEU A 69 0.82 -31.99 14.87
CA LEU A 69 2.19 -32.01 15.38
C LEU A 69 3.17 -31.27 14.47
N GLY A 70 2.96 -31.30 13.15
CA GLY A 70 3.67 -30.48 12.19
C GLY A 70 3.62 -29.00 12.55
N HIS A 71 2.45 -28.48 12.88
CA HIS A 71 2.30 -27.09 13.34
C HIS A 71 2.95 -26.86 14.69
N GLY A 72 2.55 -27.63 15.70
CA GLY A 72 2.89 -27.33 17.09
C GLY A 72 4.36 -27.61 17.44
N LEU A 73 4.86 -28.80 17.10
CA LEU A 73 6.22 -29.22 17.46
C LEU A 73 7.27 -28.66 16.50
N PHE A 74 6.95 -28.58 15.21
CA PHE A 74 7.92 -28.30 14.16
C PHE A 74 7.68 -26.99 13.42
N THR A 75 6.65 -26.22 13.78
CA THR A 75 6.33 -24.92 13.17
C THR A 75 6.16 -24.98 11.64
N LEU A 76 5.76 -26.14 11.11
CA LEU A 76 5.54 -26.33 9.69
C LEU A 76 4.29 -25.58 9.27
N ARG A 77 4.39 -24.78 8.21
CA ARG A 77 3.24 -24.10 7.61
C ARG A 77 2.54 -24.97 6.60
N HIS A 78 1.28 -24.64 6.31
CA HIS A 78 0.62 -25.19 5.13
C HIS A 78 1.41 -24.89 3.85
N THR A 79 1.38 -25.78 2.86
CA THR A 79 2.04 -25.55 1.57
C THR A 79 1.47 -24.33 0.83
N PHE A 80 0.20 -24.02 1.07
CA PHE A 80 -0.54 -22.89 0.50
C PHE A 80 -0.52 -21.63 1.38
N SER A 81 0.27 -21.60 2.45
CA SER A 81 0.49 -20.36 3.20
C SER A 81 1.30 -19.36 2.38
N THR A 82 0.84 -18.11 2.30
CA THR A 82 1.58 -17.00 1.67
C THR A 82 2.89 -16.66 2.39
N SER A 83 2.99 -17.06 3.66
CA SER A 83 4.21 -16.98 4.46
C SER A 83 5.10 -18.22 4.32
N ASN A 84 4.68 -19.23 3.55
CA ASN A 84 5.54 -20.34 3.17
C ASN A 84 6.51 -19.88 2.07
N ARG A 85 7.82 -20.09 2.30
CA ARG A 85 8.89 -19.80 1.33
C ARG A 85 8.64 -20.45 -0.03
N PHE A 86 7.98 -21.59 -0.05
CA PHE A 86 7.66 -22.35 -1.26
C PHE A 86 6.14 -22.53 -1.37
N TYR A 87 5.44 -21.41 -1.60
CA TYR A 87 3.99 -21.39 -1.82
C TYR A 87 3.57 -22.36 -2.93
N GLN A 88 2.58 -23.18 -2.65
CA GLN A 88 1.84 -23.98 -3.62
C GLN A 88 0.34 -23.75 -3.42
N PRO A 89 -0.43 -23.44 -4.46
CA PRO A 89 -1.87 -23.20 -4.31
C PRO A 89 -2.59 -24.38 -3.67
N GLN A 90 -3.66 -24.08 -2.92
CA GLN A 90 -4.46 -25.07 -2.20
C GLN A 90 -4.98 -26.14 -3.17
N THR A 91 -4.29 -27.27 -3.19
CA THR A 91 -4.54 -28.41 -4.04
C THR A 91 -4.29 -29.66 -3.20
N SER A 92 -5.01 -30.75 -3.48
CA SER A 92 -4.70 -32.03 -2.85
C SER A 92 -3.35 -32.50 -3.39
N THR A 93 -2.31 -32.38 -2.57
CA THR A 93 -0.98 -32.92 -2.84
C THR A 93 -0.74 -34.14 -1.94
N ASP A 94 0.36 -34.84 -2.14
CA ASP A 94 0.80 -35.90 -1.22
C ASP A 94 1.57 -35.36 -0.01
N ASN A 95 1.65 -34.03 0.17
CA ASN A 95 2.31 -33.38 1.29
C ASN A 95 1.42 -33.38 2.54
N LEU A 96 2.01 -33.72 3.70
CA LEU A 96 1.33 -33.77 4.99
C LEU A 96 0.74 -32.41 5.41
N MET A 97 1.39 -31.30 5.05
CA MET A 97 0.94 -29.94 5.38
C MET A 97 0.04 -29.35 4.27
N SER A 98 -0.53 -30.19 3.41
CA SER A 98 -1.62 -29.80 2.52
C SER A 98 -2.96 -30.30 3.08
N TYR A 99 -4.07 -30.04 2.39
CA TYR A 99 -5.37 -30.65 2.72
C TYR A 99 -5.58 -32.03 2.07
N GLY A 100 -4.51 -32.69 1.61
CA GLY A 100 -4.61 -34.06 1.12
C GLY A 100 -5.07 -34.99 2.25
N PRO A 101 -6.12 -35.82 2.06
CA PRO A 101 -6.43 -36.88 3.00
C PRO A 101 -5.32 -37.96 2.96
N PRO A 102 -5.32 -38.93 3.89
CA PRO A 102 -4.51 -40.14 3.74
C PRO A 102 -4.62 -40.70 2.30
N PRO A 103 -3.49 -41.06 1.66
CA PRO A 103 -2.16 -41.34 2.23
C PRO A 103 -1.15 -40.19 2.16
N ALA A 104 -1.58 -38.91 2.12
CA ALA A 104 -0.72 -37.74 1.97
C ALA A 104 0.25 -37.50 3.15
N THR A 105 1.37 -38.22 3.19
CA THR A 105 2.29 -38.24 4.34
C THR A 105 3.67 -37.66 4.04
N ARG A 106 3.89 -37.13 2.83
CA ARG A 106 5.21 -36.67 2.40
C ARG A 106 5.55 -35.30 2.96
N LEU A 107 6.84 -35.05 3.15
CA LEU A 107 7.38 -33.75 3.49
C LEU A 107 8.49 -33.39 2.50
N TYR A 108 8.55 -32.11 2.14
CA TYR A 108 9.62 -31.56 1.32
C TYR A 108 10.89 -31.34 2.14
N LYS A 109 12.03 -31.25 1.45
CA LYS A 109 13.34 -31.05 2.08
C LYS A 109 13.35 -29.90 3.09
N TYR A 110 12.75 -28.75 2.76
CA TYR A 110 12.74 -27.60 3.68
C TYR A 110 11.91 -27.85 4.95
N GLN A 111 10.88 -28.70 4.89
CA GLN A 111 10.10 -29.09 6.06
C GLN A 111 10.91 -30.06 6.93
N TRP A 112 11.70 -30.95 6.33
CA TRP A 112 12.69 -31.75 7.06
C TRP A 112 13.76 -30.89 7.74
N ASP A 113 14.22 -29.83 7.07
CA ASP A 113 15.16 -28.89 7.67
C ASP A 113 14.54 -28.25 8.95
N TYR A 114 13.26 -27.85 8.91
CA TYR A 114 12.54 -27.31 10.08
C TYR A 114 12.25 -28.33 11.17
N ILE A 115 12.08 -29.61 10.84
CA ILE A 115 11.96 -30.67 11.84
C ILE A 115 13.27 -30.81 12.65
N HIS A 116 14.41 -30.65 12.00
CA HIS A 116 15.71 -30.70 12.66
C HIS A 116 16.07 -29.42 13.41
N ASP A 117 15.63 -28.27 12.90
CA ASP A 117 15.88 -26.95 13.51
C ASP A 117 14.62 -26.05 13.41
N PRO A 118 13.65 -26.21 14.34
CA PRO A 118 12.41 -25.45 14.32
C PRO A 118 12.66 -23.94 14.50
N GLN A 119 12.07 -23.13 13.62
CA GLN A 119 12.25 -21.69 13.68
C GLN A 119 11.37 -21.05 14.75
N THR A 120 11.91 -20.04 15.45
CA THR A 120 11.08 -19.19 16.31
C THR A 120 10.24 -18.24 15.45
N ILE A 121 8.93 -18.48 15.36
CA ILE A 121 8.00 -17.62 14.62
C ILE A 121 7.47 -16.51 15.54
N LEU A 122 7.89 -15.28 15.28
CA LEU A 122 7.31 -14.09 15.90
C LEU A 122 5.89 -13.89 15.35
N PHE A 123 4.87 -13.76 16.21
CA PHE A 123 3.46 -13.56 15.83
C PHE A 123 2.75 -14.71 15.10
N ALA A 124 3.12 -15.96 15.37
CA ALA A 124 2.47 -17.19 14.87
C ALA A 124 0.92 -17.16 14.87
N TRP A 125 0.33 -16.54 15.91
CA TRP A 125 -1.13 -16.43 16.06
C TRP A 125 -1.81 -15.61 14.95
N ALA A 126 -1.12 -14.65 14.34
CA ALA A 126 -1.68 -13.83 13.26
C ALA A 126 -1.56 -14.53 11.91
N GLU A 127 -0.46 -15.25 11.65
CA GLU A 127 -0.26 -15.99 10.39
C GLU A 127 -1.33 -17.10 10.21
N GLU A 128 -1.68 -17.81 11.27
CA GLU A 128 -2.75 -18.83 11.24
C GLU A 128 -4.17 -18.26 11.04
N GLU A 129 -4.45 -17.01 11.44
CA GLU A 129 -5.74 -16.37 11.15
C GLU A 129 -5.95 -16.16 9.65
N GLU A 130 -4.85 -16.09 8.88
CA GLU A 130 -4.86 -15.98 7.42
C GLU A 130 -4.99 -17.33 6.71
N GLU A 131 -4.63 -18.44 7.38
CA GLU A 131 -4.46 -19.77 6.77
C GLU A 131 -5.72 -20.67 6.80
N GLY A 132 -6.74 -20.33 7.60
CA GLY A 132 -8.03 -21.05 7.60
C GLY A 132 -8.94 -20.67 6.41
N GLU A 133 -9.80 -21.57 5.92
CA GLU A 133 -10.70 -21.31 4.78
C GLU A 133 -11.52 -20.01 4.93
N MET A 134 -12.02 -19.74 6.14
CA MET A 134 -12.73 -18.50 6.48
C MET A 134 -11.81 -17.26 6.48
N GLY A 135 -10.55 -17.41 6.92
CA GLY A 135 -9.54 -16.35 6.89
C GLY A 135 -9.18 -15.93 5.48
N ILE A 136 -8.97 -16.91 4.59
CA ILE A 136 -8.68 -16.71 3.15
C ILE A 136 -9.86 -16.02 2.45
N LEU A 137 -11.09 -16.47 2.70
CA LEU A 137 -12.29 -15.85 2.13
C LEU A 137 -12.41 -14.37 2.53
N CYS A 138 -12.17 -14.07 3.82
CA CYS A 138 -12.24 -12.70 4.32
C CYS A 138 -11.08 -11.80 3.83
N LEU A 139 -9.88 -12.36 3.62
CA LEU A 139 -8.77 -11.65 2.97
C LEU A 139 -9.09 -11.28 1.53
N ASN A 140 -9.58 -12.25 0.74
CA ASN A 140 -9.97 -12.02 -0.65
C ASN A 140 -11.09 -10.97 -0.76
N GLN A 141 -12.06 -11.03 0.15
CA GLN A 141 -13.10 -10.01 0.25
C GLN A 141 -12.53 -8.62 0.58
N LEU A 142 -11.66 -8.51 1.59
CA LEU A 142 -11.00 -7.27 1.96
C LEU A 142 -10.30 -6.63 0.76
N VAL A 143 -9.46 -7.40 0.06
CA VAL A 143 -8.74 -6.92 -1.12
C VAL A 143 -9.74 -6.48 -2.21
N SER A 144 -10.75 -7.29 -2.51
CA SER A 144 -11.77 -6.96 -3.52
C SER A 144 -12.56 -5.69 -3.19
N ILE A 145 -12.95 -5.50 -1.92
CA ILE A 145 -13.67 -4.32 -1.45
C ILE A 145 -12.82 -3.07 -1.65
N VAL A 146 -11.57 -3.11 -1.16
CA VAL A 146 -10.64 -1.98 -1.23
C VAL A 146 -10.35 -1.59 -2.70
N GLU A 147 -10.16 -2.58 -3.58
CA GLU A 147 -9.98 -2.33 -5.02
C GLU A 147 -11.22 -1.72 -5.69
N LYS A 148 -12.42 -2.22 -5.37
CA LYS A 148 -13.68 -1.68 -5.89
C LYS A 148 -13.90 -0.25 -5.42
N MET A 149 -13.62 0.04 -4.14
CA MET A 149 -13.71 1.38 -3.58
C MET A 149 -12.70 2.33 -4.21
N ARG A 150 -11.44 1.90 -4.38
CA ARG A 150 -10.43 2.67 -5.11
C ARG A 150 -10.90 2.98 -6.53
N LYS A 151 -11.35 1.98 -7.29
CA LYS A 151 -11.86 2.18 -8.67
C LYS A 151 -13.01 3.18 -8.69
N ALA A 152 -13.94 3.07 -7.74
CA ALA A 152 -15.08 3.95 -7.64
C ALA A 152 -14.70 5.40 -7.27
N ASN A 153 -13.75 5.58 -6.37
CA ASN A 153 -13.18 6.89 -6.03
C ASN A 153 -12.52 7.53 -7.25
N ILE A 154 -11.73 6.75 -8.01
CA ILE A 154 -11.12 7.19 -9.25
C ILE A 154 -12.18 7.55 -10.31
N ASP A 155 -13.26 6.76 -10.42
CA ASP A 155 -14.37 6.97 -11.36
C ASP A 155 -15.36 8.05 -10.90
N LYS A 156 -15.14 8.67 -9.73
CA LYS A 156 -16.02 9.67 -9.10
C LYS A 156 -17.45 9.16 -8.89
N LYS A 157 -17.62 7.87 -8.60
CA LYS A 157 -18.93 7.30 -8.25
C LYS A 157 -19.35 7.76 -6.86
N THR A 158 -20.60 8.14 -6.72
CA THR A 158 -21.18 8.53 -5.43
C THR A 158 -21.43 7.32 -4.54
N GLU A 159 -21.81 6.18 -5.12
CA GLU A 159 -22.08 4.93 -4.41
C GLU A 159 -21.64 3.73 -5.28
N ILE A 160 -21.32 2.62 -4.62
CA ILE A 160 -21.09 1.32 -5.23
C ILE A 160 -21.86 0.23 -4.49
N GLU A 161 -22.40 -0.71 -5.25
CA GLU A 161 -22.98 -1.92 -4.69
C GLU A 161 -21.88 -2.93 -4.39
N LEU A 162 -21.82 -3.41 -3.14
CA LEU A 162 -20.91 -4.44 -2.69
C LEU A 162 -21.69 -5.66 -2.22
N GLN A 163 -21.35 -6.82 -2.77
CA GLN A 163 -21.74 -8.11 -2.22
C GLN A 163 -20.75 -8.46 -1.12
N LEU A 164 -21.27 -8.64 0.09
CA LEU A 164 -20.48 -8.95 1.27
C LEU A 164 -20.75 -10.40 1.71
N PHE A 165 -19.71 -11.04 2.20
CA PHE A 165 -19.75 -12.30 2.92
C PHE A 165 -19.46 -12.01 4.40
N SER A 166 -20.08 -12.80 5.27
CA SER A 166 -19.92 -12.64 6.72
C SER A 166 -18.49 -12.98 7.16
N CYS A 167 -17.75 -11.96 7.59
CA CYS A 167 -16.49 -12.13 8.31
C CYS A 167 -16.77 -12.11 9.80
N TYR A 168 -16.83 -13.31 10.40
CA TYR A 168 -17.12 -13.49 11.82
C TYR A 168 -15.85 -13.27 12.66
N GLY A 169 -15.39 -12.02 12.77
CA GLY A 169 -14.26 -11.67 13.62
C GLY A 169 -13.51 -10.43 13.14
N ASP A 170 -12.81 -9.78 14.07
CA ASP A 170 -11.83 -8.73 13.75
C ASP A 170 -10.52 -9.40 13.30
N TYR A 171 -10.52 -9.95 12.09
CA TYR A 171 -9.33 -10.61 11.52
C TYR A 171 -8.21 -9.60 11.34
N GLN A 172 -6.99 -9.95 11.79
CA GLN A 172 -5.79 -9.17 11.51
C GLN A 172 -4.95 -9.88 10.46
N TYR A 173 -4.77 -9.23 9.32
CA TYR A 173 -3.93 -9.69 8.24
C TYR A 173 -2.61 -8.91 8.22
N ASN A 174 -1.52 -9.62 8.01
CA ASN A 174 -0.19 -9.10 7.75
C ASN A 174 0.12 -9.31 6.26
N LYS A 175 1.09 -8.55 5.75
CA LYS A 175 1.55 -8.63 4.35
C LYS A 175 0.43 -8.49 3.30
N VAL A 176 -0.63 -7.75 3.62
CA VAL A 176 -1.71 -7.47 2.67
C VAL A 176 -1.20 -6.52 1.60
N LYS A 177 -1.44 -6.83 0.33
CA LYS A 177 -1.04 -5.96 -0.78
C LYS A 177 -2.21 -5.14 -1.28
N PHE A 178 -2.06 -3.83 -1.25
CA PHE A 178 -2.92 -2.91 -1.97
C PHE A 178 -2.08 -2.19 -3.03
N GLY A 179 -2.30 -2.55 -4.30
CA GLY A 179 -1.41 -2.15 -5.38
C GLY A 179 -0.01 -2.74 -5.18
N LYS A 180 1.03 -1.90 -5.19
CA LYS A 180 2.42 -2.32 -5.00
C LYS A 180 2.89 -2.27 -3.55
N LYS A 181 2.11 -1.67 -2.64
CA LYS A 181 2.49 -1.52 -1.23
C LYS A 181 1.95 -2.69 -0.43
N GLU A 182 2.82 -3.22 0.42
CA GLU A 182 2.52 -4.25 1.40
C GLU A 182 2.26 -3.59 2.77
N TYR A 183 1.25 -4.06 3.49
CA TYR A 183 0.79 -3.53 4.77
C TYR A 183 0.94 -4.57 5.87
N SER A 184 1.50 -4.14 7.00
CA SER A 184 1.93 -5.01 8.10
C SER A 184 0.81 -5.31 9.09
N GLY A 185 -0.31 -4.59 9.04
CA GLY A 185 -1.47 -4.87 9.88
C GLY A 185 -2.74 -4.23 9.34
N VAL A 186 -3.60 -5.05 8.74
CA VAL A 186 -4.90 -4.66 8.19
C VAL A 186 -6.01 -5.46 8.85
N LYS A 187 -7.09 -4.79 9.24
CA LYS A 187 -8.29 -5.45 9.80
C LYS A 187 -9.53 -5.09 9.00
N ILE A 188 -10.45 -6.03 8.87
CA ILE A 188 -11.79 -5.81 8.32
C ILE A 188 -12.86 -6.21 9.33
N SER A 189 -13.89 -5.40 9.47
CA SER A 189 -15.05 -5.69 10.32
C SER A 189 -16.33 -5.23 9.63
N ILE A 190 -17.37 -6.06 9.69
CA ILE A 190 -18.69 -5.76 9.11
C ILE A 190 -19.70 -5.80 10.25
N LYS A 191 -20.39 -4.68 10.49
CA LYS A 191 -21.36 -4.52 11.58
C LYS A 191 -22.77 -4.28 11.05
N GLY A 192 -23.78 -4.55 11.87
CA GLY A 192 -25.20 -4.31 11.57
C GLY A 192 -25.96 -5.52 11.04
N TYR A 193 -25.27 -6.58 10.60
CA TYR A 193 -25.90 -7.83 10.17
C TYR A 193 -25.91 -8.86 11.32
N LEU A 194 -27.09 -9.13 11.90
CA LEU A 194 -27.31 -10.31 12.75
C LEU A 194 -27.74 -11.47 11.86
N ASN A 195 -26.93 -12.51 11.81
CA ASN A 195 -27.29 -13.74 11.12
C ASN A 195 -28.55 -14.35 11.78
N LYS A 196 -29.73 -14.18 11.16
CA LYS A 196 -30.95 -14.88 11.54
C LYS A 196 -30.90 -16.30 10.95
N GLY A 197 -30.08 -17.17 11.54
CA GLY A 197 -30.27 -18.63 11.52
C GLY A 197 -30.43 -19.32 10.15
N SER A 198 -29.84 -18.83 9.06
CA SER A 198 -29.87 -19.53 7.77
C SER A 198 -28.45 -19.84 7.28
N ASN A 199 -28.24 -21.07 6.80
CA ASN A 199 -26.96 -21.62 6.31
C ASN A 199 -26.35 -20.92 5.07
N ASN A 200 -26.71 -19.68 4.77
CA ASN A 200 -26.13 -18.89 3.69
C ASN A 200 -25.29 -17.75 4.28
N ASN A 201 -23.97 -17.86 4.19
CA ASN A 201 -22.98 -16.84 4.57
C ASN A 201 -22.96 -15.59 3.66
N GLN A 202 -24.01 -15.38 2.87
CA GLN A 202 -24.13 -14.29 1.90
C GLN A 202 -24.94 -13.15 2.52
N ILE A 203 -24.30 -12.01 2.75
CA ILE A 203 -24.96 -10.79 3.20
C ILE A 203 -25.61 -10.15 1.95
N PRO A 204 -26.84 -9.59 2.06
CA PRO A 204 -27.44 -8.82 0.97
C PRO A 204 -26.49 -7.75 0.44
N SER A 205 -26.58 -7.46 -0.85
CA SER A 205 -25.79 -6.39 -1.44
C SER A 205 -26.09 -5.06 -0.75
N CYS A 206 -25.06 -4.28 -0.52
CA CYS A 206 -25.17 -2.99 0.16
C CYS A 206 -24.52 -1.89 -0.67
N ASN A 207 -25.15 -0.72 -0.66
CA ASN A 207 -24.57 0.46 -1.29
C ASN A 207 -23.62 1.14 -0.31
N ILE A 208 -22.37 1.31 -0.75
CA ILE A 208 -21.33 1.98 0.01
C ILE A 208 -20.87 3.22 -0.75
N LYS A 209 -20.83 4.39 -0.10
CA LYS A 209 -20.10 5.61 -0.48
C LYS A 209 -18.58 5.41 -0.31
N PRO A 210 -17.83 5.19 -1.40
CA PRO A 210 -16.40 4.83 -1.32
C PRO A 210 -15.50 6.01 -0.91
N SER A 211 -16.00 7.23 -1.05
CA SER A 211 -15.29 8.48 -0.73
C SER A 211 -15.57 9.00 0.69
N GLU A 212 -16.41 8.29 1.45
CA GLU A 212 -16.67 8.64 2.84
C GLU A 212 -15.39 8.48 3.67
N LEU A 213 -15.06 9.49 4.47
CA LEU A 213 -13.89 9.52 5.32
C LEU A 213 -14.32 9.79 6.76
N CYS A 214 -14.72 8.73 7.45
CA CYS A 214 -14.86 8.73 8.91
C CYS A 214 -13.69 7.96 9.49
N LYS A 215 -12.86 8.60 10.32
CA LYS A 215 -11.65 7.99 10.88
C LYS A 215 -11.57 8.08 12.39
N GLN A 216 -11.09 6.99 13.01
CA GLN A 216 -10.87 6.91 14.44
C GLN A 216 -9.55 6.18 14.74
N SER A 217 -8.66 6.83 15.49
CA SER A 217 -7.47 6.16 16.01
C SER A 217 -7.82 5.33 17.24
N TYR A 218 -7.24 4.14 17.35
CA TYR A 218 -7.39 3.29 18.53
C TYR A 218 -6.14 2.43 18.74
N SER A 219 -6.04 1.81 19.92
CA SER A 219 -4.97 0.86 20.23
C SER A 219 -5.57 -0.52 20.48
N ASP A 220 -4.95 -1.54 19.91
CA ASP A 220 -5.30 -2.94 20.12
C ASP A 220 -4.03 -3.74 20.39
N LYS A 221 -3.99 -4.43 21.52
CA LYS A 221 -2.81 -5.16 22.02
C LYS A 221 -1.50 -4.35 21.99
N GLY A 222 -1.59 -3.04 22.26
CA GLY A 222 -0.44 -2.11 22.26
C GLY A 222 -0.01 -1.59 20.89
N ILE A 223 -0.68 -2.00 19.81
CA ILE A 223 -0.44 -1.52 18.45
C ILE A 223 -1.47 -0.44 18.12
N LYS A 224 -1.01 0.68 17.53
CA LYS A 224 -1.89 1.77 17.10
C LYS A 224 -2.42 1.55 15.70
N PHE A 225 -3.72 1.74 15.53
CA PHE A 225 -4.43 1.63 14.27
C PHE A 225 -5.24 2.89 13.99
N VAL A 226 -5.42 3.20 12.70
CA VAL A 226 -6.41 4.14 12.18
C VAL A 226 -7.52 3.31 11.55
N LYS A 227 -8.74 3.45 12.07
CA LYS A 227 -9.95 2.82 11.56
C LYS A 227 -10.66 3.75 10.58
N TYR A 228 -10.92 3.28 9.37
CA TYR A 228 -11.76 3.89 8.35
C TYR A 228 -13.15 3.27 8.39
N GLN A 229 -14.16 4.09 8.62
CA GLN A 229 -15.55 3.66 8.70
C GLN A 229 -16.34 4.18 7.51
N PHE A 230 -17.08 3.27 6.86
CA PHE A 230 -17.95 3.56 5.75
C PHE A 230 -19.38 3.20 6.15
N HIS A 231 -20.28 4.18 6.07
CA HIS A 231 -21.69 4.17 6.51
C HIS A 231 -21.88 4.17 8.02
N GLU A 232 -22.80 5.01 8.46
CA GLU A 232 -23.31 4.99 9.83
C GLU A 232 -24.51 4.02 9.94
N LEU A 233 -24.52 3.19 10.98
CA LEU A 233 -25.63 2.27 11.24
C LEU A 233 -26.88 3.04 11.67
N LYS A 234 -28.03 2.72 11.05
CA LYS A 234 -29.35 3.24 11.46
C LYS A 234 -29.76 2.82 12.87
N TYR A 235 -29.30 1.66 13.33
CA TYR A 235 -29.58 1.14 14.66
C TYR A 235 -28.31 0.46 15.20
N ASP A 236 -27.87 0.87 16.38
CA ASP A 236 -26.90 0.09 17.14
C ASP A 236 -27.67 -1.03 17.85
N ILE A 237 -27.25 -2.28 17.67
CA ILE A 237 -27.92 -3.44 18.24
C ILE A 237 -27.58 -3.59 19.74
N LYS A 238 -26.69 -2.77 20.31
CA LYS A 238 -26.41 -2.75 21.75
C LYS A 238 -26.28 -1.38 22.42
N ASN A 239 -25.92 -0.27 21.76
CA ASN A 239 -25.73 1.03 22.44
C ASN A 239 -26.12 2.26 21.62
N ALA A 240 -26.98 3.14 22.15
CA ALA A 240 -27.40 4.40 21.51
C ALA A 240 -26.22 5.25 20.94
N PRO A 241 -26.45 6.05 19.87
CA PRO A 241 -25.37 6.55 19.03
C PRO A 241 -24.46 7.58 19.71
N TYR A 242 -23.15 7.39 19.50
CA TYR A 242 -22.17 8.47 19.53
C TYR A 242 -22.27 9.20 18.18
N ASP A 243 -22.65 10.47 18.21
CA ASP A 243 -22.64 11.48 17.12
C ASP A 243 -23.98 11.83 16.45
N LYS A 244 -24.15 13.12 16.15
CA LYS A 244 -25.40 13.83 15.78
C LYS A 244 -25.71 13.82 14.28
N LYS A 245 -25.18 12.87 13.50
CA LYS A 245 -25.44 12.78 12.04
C LYS A 245 -26.55 11.78 11.77
N GLU A 246 -27.44 12.10 10.82
CA GLU A 246 -28.47 11.15 10.40
C GLU A 246 -27.82 9.91 9.76
N PRO A 247 -28.13 8.69 10.25
CA PRO A 247 -27.48 7.48 9.78
C PRO A 247 -27.91 7.06 8.38
N THR A 248 -26.97 6.55 7.58
CA THR A 248 -27.11 6.38 6.12
C THR A 248 -27.31 4.92 5.66
N GLY A 249 -27.12 3.90 6.51
CA GLY A 249 -27.20 2.49 6.08
C GLY A 249 -27.54 1.45 7.18
N GLU A 250 -27.83 0.22 6.77
CA GLU A 250 -28.08 -0.94 7.67
C GLU A 250 -26.81 -1.72 8.02
N ILE A 251 -25.72 -1.49 7.29
CA ILE A 251 -24.42 -2.15 7.43
C ILE A 251 -23.34 -1.07 7.56
N ARG A 252 -22.35 -1.33 8.42
CA ARG A 252 -21.12 -0.52 8.53
C ARG A 252 -19.92 -1.39 8.18
N LEU A 253 -19.11 -0.92 7.24
CA LEU A 253 -17.81 -1.50 6.91
C LEU A 253 -16.71 -0.73 7.64
N GLU A 254 -15.87 -1.44 8.38
CA GLU A 254 -14.70 -0.86 9.05
C GLU A 254 -13.43 -1.53 8.51
N ILE A 255 -12.46 -0.72 8.05
CA ILE A 255 -11.13 -1.18 7.66
C ILE A 255 -10.13 -0.48 8.57
N SER A 256 -9.28 -1.22 9.27
CA SER A 256 -8.26 -0.63 10.14
C SER A 256 -6.87 -0.89 9.62
N ILE A 257 -6.02 0.14 9.59
CA ILE A 257 -4.64 0.09 9.10
C ILE A 257 -3.73 0.54 10.23
N MET A 258 -2.54 -0.05 10.38
CA MET A 258 -1.57 0.44 11.36
C MET A 258 -1.31 1.95 11.16
N GLU A 259 -1.19 2.70 12.26
CA GLU A 259 -1.14 4.17 12.22
C GLU A 259 0.01 4.71 11.36
N ASN A 260 1.15 4.03 11.34
CA ASN A 260 2.31 4.37 10.51
C ASN A 260 2.12 4.08 9.00
N GLU A 261 1.13 3.26 8.62
CA GLU A 261 0.82 2.89 7.23
C GLU A 261 -0.46 3.56 6.72
N ALA A 262 -1.24 4.17 7.62
CA ALA A 262 -2.53 4.77 7.36
C ALA A 262 -2.51 5.77 6.20
N LYS A 263 -1.46 6.59 6.11
CA LYS A 263 -1.33 7.59 5.05
C LYS A 263 -1.15 6.97 3.66
N ASN A 264 -0.38 5.89 3.55
CA ASN A 264 -0.20 5.17 2.30
C ASN A 264 -1.52 4.55 1.84
N PHE A 265 -2.29 4.01 2.80
CA PHE A 265 -3.61 3.47 2.51
C PHE A 265 -4.61 4.55 2.06
N GLU A 266 -4.66 5.71 2.73
CA GLU A 266 -5.51 6.84 2.30
C GLU A 266 -5.16 7.27 0.87
N ASP A 267 -3.86 7.44 0.59
CA ASP A 267 -3.39 7.84 -0.73
C ASP A 267 -3.75 6.80 -1.80
N TYR A 268 -3.67 5.51 -1.48
CA TYR A 268 -4.10 4.40 -2.33
C TYR A 268 -5.62 4.36 -2.55
N LEU A 269 -6.41 4.38 -1.48
CA LEU A 269 -7.86 4.14 -1.50
C LEU A 269 -8.61 5.32 -2.11
N TYR A 270 -8.25 6.53 -1.70
CA TYR A 270 -8.93 7.74 -2.14
C TYR A 270 -8.31 8.37 -3.38
N ALA A 271 -7.25 7.74 -3.94
CA ALA A 271 -6.51 8.13 -5.15
C ALA A 271 -6.77 9.61 -5.47
N GLN A 272 -6.08 10.50 -4.72
CA GLN A 272 -6.60 11.84 -4.40
C GLN A 272 -7.30 12.50 -5.58
N LYS A 273 -8.44 13.16 -5.29
CA LYS A 273 -9.09 14.11 -6.21
C LYS A 273 -7.99 14.87 -6.94
N ALA A 274 -7.91 14.69 -8.26
CA ALA A 274 -6.89 15.33 -9.06
C ALA A 274 -6.82 16.80 -8.66
N ILE A 275 -5.64 17.21 -8.19
CA ILE A 275 -5.39 18.58 -7.78
C ILE A 275 -4.88 19.28 -9.02
N GLU A 276 -5.56 20.35 -9.41
CA GLU A 276 -5.12 21.18 -10.50
C GLU A 276 -5.27 22.63 -10.08
N ILE A 277 -4.16 23.36 -10.15
CA ILE A 277 -4.17 24.80 -9.90
C ILE A 277 -4.60 25.46 -11.21
N ASN A 278 -5.83 25.97 -11.20
CA ASN A 278 -6.35 26.74 -12.34
C ASN A 278 -5.77 28.15 -12.33
N GLY A 279 -5.60 28.72 -13.53
CA GLY A 279 -5.26 30.14 -13.68
C GLY A 279 -3.78 30.48 -13.47
N VAL A 280 -2.87 29.50 -13.45
CA VAL A 280 -1.42 29.76 -13.52
C VAL A 280 -1.11 30.33 -14.91
N PRO A 281 -0.64 31.59 -15.04
CA PRO A 281 -0.29 32.14 -16.34
C PRO A 281 0.92 31.42 -16.93
N TYR A 282 0.97 31.34 -18.25
CA TYR A 282 2.07 30.72 -18.96
C TYR A 282 3.04 31.77 -19.52
N LEU A 283 4.34 31.49 -19.42
CA LEU A 283 5.40 32.28 -20.05
C LEU A 283 6.41 31.35 -20.70
N SER A 284 6.53 31.45 -22.02
CA SER A 284 7.52 30.70 -22.79
C SER A 284 8.89 31.36 -22.69
N GLN A 285 9.92 30.60 -22.31
CA GLN A 285 11.30 31.09 -22.37
C GLN A 285 11.79 31.36 -23.80
N LEU A 286 11.09 30.81 -24.82
CA LEU A 286 11.46 30.95 -26.23
C LEU A 286 10.97 32.28 -26.81
N ASP A 287 9.97 32.91 -26.17
CA ASP A 287 9.61 34.30 -26.44
C ASP A 287 10.56 35.23 -25.66
N LYS A 288 11.70 35.54 -26.30
CA LYS A 288 12.78 36.33 -25.69
C LYS A 288 12.33 37.74 -25.33
N GLU A 289 11.48 38.35 -26.14
CA GLU A 289 11.03 39.73 -25.91
C GLU A 289 10.10 39.78 -24.70
N ASP A 290 9.05 38.95 -24.69
CA ASP A 290 8.09 38.92 -23.59
C ASP A 290 8.75 38.45 -22.28
N THR A 291 9.61 37.44 -22.35
CA THR A 291 10.37 36.96 -21.18
C THR A 291 11.29 38.03 -20.63
N LYS A 292 12.03 38.75 -21.48
CA LYS A 292 12.89 39.85 -21.03
C LYS A 292 12.06 40.97 -20.41
N ASN A 293 10.93 41.34 -21.01
CA ASN A 293 10.06 42.39 -20.49
C ASN A 293 9.45 42.03 -19.13
N LYS A 294 9.07 40.76 -18.91
CA LYS A 294 8.43 40.29 -17.67
C LYS A 294 9.41 39.91 -16.56
N THR A 295 10.63 39.47 -16.90
CA THR A 295 11.56 38.86 -15.95
C THR A 295 12.93 39.54 -15.88
N GLY A 296 13.25 40.39 -16.86
CA GLY A 296 14.57 41.00 -17.02
C GLY A 296 15.67 40.04 -17.50
N CYS A 297 15.36 38.75 -17.72
CA CYS A 297 16.36 37.74 -18.06
C CYS A 297 16.63 37.68 -19.57
N GLU A 298 17.91 37.82 -19.96
CA GLU A 298 18.35 37.84 -21.36
C GLU A 298 18.90 36.49 -21.87
N SER A 299 19.23 35.55 -20.97
CA SER A 299 19.71 34.20 -21.33
C SER A 299 19.44 33.16 -20.23
N GLY A 300 19.17 31.89 -20.60
CA GLY A 300 18.94 30.81 -19.62
C GLY A 300 17.59 30.92 -18.88
N CYS A 301 16.55 31.41 -19.53
CA CYS A 301 15.35 31.94 -18.87
C CYS A 301 14.33 30.91 -18.33
N CYS A 302 14.61 29.59 -18.35
CA CYS A 302 13.67 28.59 -17.81
C CYS A 302 13.35 28.83 -16.33
N TRP A 303 14.37 29.15 -15.53
CA TRP A 303 14.23 29.53 -14.13
C TRP A 303 13.40 30.80 -13.96
N ALA A 304 13.76 31.87 -14.68
CA ALA A 304 13.11 33.17 -14.57
C ALA A 304 11.65 33.12 -15.01
N ALA A 305 11.36 32.44 -16.13
CA ALA A 305 9.99 32.23 -16.60
C ALA A 305 9.17 31.42 -15.60
N SER A 306 9.73 30.33 -15.06
CA SER A 306 9.06 29.51 -14.05
C SER A 306 8.78 30.28 -12.76
N CYS A 307 9.75 31.05 -12.27
CA CYS A 307 9.56 31.91 -11.11
C CYS A 307 8.46 32.96 -11.36
N TRP A 308 8.44 33.58 -12.55
CA TRP A 308 7.41 34.54 -12.91
C TRP A 308 6.02 33.91 -12.89
N MET A 309 5.84 32.74 -13.52
CA MET A 309 4.56 32.00 -13.55
C MET A 309 4.06 31.69 -12.13
N ILE A 310 4.96 31.21 -11.25
CA ILE A 310 4.63 30.90 -9.85
C ILE A 310 4.26 32.16 -9.07
N ASN A 311 5.02 33.25 -9.22
CA ASN A 311 4.77 34.51 -8.51
C ASN A 311 3.41 35.12 -8.85
N GLN A 312 2.87 34.88 -10.06
CA GLN A 312 1.53 35.37 -10.42
C GLN A 312 0.40 34.74 -9.59
N THR A 313 0.66 33.63 -8.89
CA THR A 313 -0.29 32.99 -7.99
C THR A 313 -0.22 33.53 -6.55
N GLY A 314 0.65 34.50 -6.28
CA GLY A 314 0.95 34.96 -4.91
C GLY A 314 1.87 34.02 -4.13
N THR A 315 2.41 33.00 -4.79
CA THR A 315 3.39 32.06 -4.21
C THR A 315 4.81 32.61 -4.35
N THR A 316 5.59 32.60 -3.27
CA THR A 316 7.00 33.01 -3.30
C THR A 316 7.92 31.81 -3.07
N ILE A 317 8.93 31.68 -3.91
CA ILE A 317 9.89 30.56 -3.88
C ILE A 317 11.03 30.89 -2.91
N ASN A 318 11.41 29.96 -2.05
CA ASN A 318 12.60 30.04 -1.23
C ASN A 318 13.81 29.50 -1.99
N HIS A 319 14.60 30.40 -2.56
CA HIS A 319 15.76 30.05 -3.40
C HIS A 319 16.83 29.22 -2.67
N ASN A 320 16.90 29.34 -1.34
CA ASN A 320 17.90 28.66 -0.51
C ASN A 320 17.42 27.30 0.02
N SER A 321 16.14 26.96 -0.19
CA SER A 321 15.57 25.73 0.32
C SER A 321 15.14 24.81 -0.81
N ARG A 322 15.84 23.70 -0.96
CA ARG A 322 15.56 22.68 -1.97
C ARG A 322 15.63 21.28 -1.40
N ILE A 323 14.85 20.38 -1.97
CA ILE A 323 14.96 18.93 -1.79
C ILE A 323 15.66 18.39 -3.03
N TYR A 324 16.72 17.61 -2.84
CA TYR A 324 17.58 17.13 -3.90
C TYR A 324 17.34 15.65 -4.15
N PHE A 325 17.20 15.26 -5.41
CA PHE A 325 16.81 13.90 -5.80
C PHE A 325 17.98 13.10 -6.37
N ALA A 326 18.84 13.73 -7.17
CA ALA A 326 19.80 13.01 -7.98
C ALA A 326 21.07 13.81 -8.28
N ASP A 327 22.21 13.13 -8.21
CA ASP A 327 23.53 13.68 -8.55
C ASP A 327 23.98 13.26 -9.96
N PRO A 328 24.88 14.03 -10.59
CA PRO A 328 25.57 13.56 -11.80
C PRO A 328 26.32 12.26 -11.53
N ILE A 329 26.22 11.29 -12.44
CA ILE A 329 27.07 10.08 -12.39
C ILE A 329 28.53 10.46 -12.60
N ASN A 330 28.78 11.41 -13.50
CA ASN A 330 30.08 11.99 -13.77
C ASN A 330 29.98 13.53 -13.68
N VAL A 331 30.73 14.11 -12.75
CA VAL A 331 30.76 15.57 -12.54
C VAL A 331 31.44 16.31 -13.70
N ASP A 332 32.29 15.64 -14.47
CA ASP A 332 32.93 16.22 -15.66
C ASP A 332 32.04 16.11 -16.91
N ASN A 333 31.04 15.20 -16.89
CA ASN A 333 30.14 14.98 -18.01
C ASN A 333 28.72 14.60 -17.57
N LEU A 334 27.82 15.58 -17.52
CA LEU A 334 26.42 15.39 -17.12
C LEU A 334 25.63 14.51 -18.09
N ALA A 335 26.15 14.30 -19.31
CA ALA A 335 25.53 13.44 -20.30
C ALA A 335 25.67 11.96 -19.99
N ASP A 336 26.63 11.59 -19.13
CA ASP A 336 26.79 10.21 -18.64
C ASP A 336 25.60 9.79 -17.77
N GLY A 337 24.79 10.76 -17.32
CA GLY A 337 23.53 10.54 -16.63
C GLY A 337 23.56 11.01 -15.18
N ILE A 338 22.50 10.65 -14.47
CA ILE A 338 22.30 11.00 -13.06
C ILE A 338 21.95 9.76 -12.24
N SER A 339 22.31 9.76 -10.97
CA SER A 339 21.98 8.72 -9.99
C SER A 339 21.07 9.29 -8.91
N THR A 340 20.03 8.55 -8.55
CA THR A 340 19.15 8.90 -7.43
C THR A 340 19.91 8.76 -6.12
N ILE A 341 19.90 9.81 -5.29
CA ILE A 341 20.61 9.85 -4.00
C ILE A 341 19.68 10.08 -2.80
N ILE A 342 18.41 10.40 -3.05
CA ILE A 342 17.42 10.67 -2.00
C ILE A 342 17.03 9.40 -1.26
N SER A 343 16.88 9.47 0.07
CA SER A 343 16.37 8.36 0.87
C SER A 343 14.87 8.15 0.70
N GLU A 344 14.34 6.96 1.04
CA GLU A 344 12.90 6.68 1.02
C GLU A 344 12.11 7.70 1.87
N GLN A 345 12.62 8.04 3.06
CA GLN A 345 11.97 9.00 3.95
C GLN A 345 11.90 10.39 3.29
N GLU A 346 13.03 10.90 2.78
CA GLU A 346 13.09 12.21 2.15
C GLU A 346 12.23 12.25 0.87
N PHE A 347 12.19 11.17 0.09
CA PHE A 347 11.35 11.05 -1.08
C PHE A 347 9.86 11.17 -0.72
N ASN A 348 9.42 10.42 0.28
CA ASN A 348 8.04 10.45 0.77
C ASN A 348 7.67 11.84 1.32
N GLU A 349 8.58 12.47 2.07
CA GLU A 349 8.41 13.84 2.56
C GLU A 349 8.33 14.85 1.41
N ALA A 350 9.12 14.67 0.35
CA ALA A 350 9.11 15.54 -0.83
C ALA A 350 7.80 15.44 -1.60
N VAL A 351 7.34 14.22 -1.90
CA VAL A 351 6.06 13.97 -2.57
C VAL A 351 4.91 14.55 -1.74
N LEU A 352 4.92 14.33 -0.42
CA LEU A 352 3.93 14.89 0.49
C LEU A 352 3.96 16.42 0.51
N TYR A 353 5.15 17.01 0.56
CA TYR A 353 5.33 18.46 0.52
C TYR A 353 4.69 19.05 -0.75
N VAL A 354 5.00 18.51 -1.93
CA VAL A 354 4.40 18.99 -3.19
C VAL A 354 2.88 18.89 -3.16
N LYS A 355 2.34 17.74 -2.74
CA LYS A 355 0.89 17.53 -2.65
C LYS A 355 0.23 18.57 -1.74
N ASN A 356 0.79 18.82 -0.56
CA ASN A 356 0.26 19.81 0.38
C ASN A 356 0.28 21.23 -0.20
N GLN A 357 1.34 21.60 -0.91
CA GLN A 357 1.41 22.92 -1.56
C GLN A 357 0.37 23.07 -2.67
N LEU A 358 0.19 22.03 -3.50
CA LEU A 358 -0.82 22.03 -4.55
C LEU A 358 -2.24 22.15 -3.98
N GLN A 359 -2.54 21.49 -2.85
CA GLN A 359 -3.82 21.64 -2.14
C GLN A 359 -4.09 23.07 -1.66
N LEU A 360 -3.04 23.81 -1.33
CA LEU A 360 -3.09 25.22 -0.96
C LEU A 360 -3.16 26.16 -2.17
N GLY A 361 -3.23 25.62 -3.40
CA GLY A 361 -3.20 26.41 -4.63
C GLY A 361 -1.83 27.00 -4.95
N LYS A 362 -0.75 26.49 -4.33
CA LYS A 362 0.62 26.99 -4.51
C LYS A 362 1.39 26.08 -5.49
N PRO A 363 1.70 26.55 -6.72
CA PRO A 363 2.53 25.79 -7.66
C PRO A 363 3.97 25.69 -7.15
N ILE A 364 4.72 24.75 -7.72
CA ILE A 364 6.05 24.38 -7.24
C ILE A 364 7.08 24.46 -8.36
N LEU A 365 8.23 25.07 -8.07
CA LEU A 365 9.36 25.11 -8.99
C LEU A 365 10.13 23.79 -8.92
N CYS A 366 10.32 23.17 -10.08
CA CYS A 366 10.92 21.85 -10.22
C CYS A 366 12.10 21.90 -11.19
N GLY A 367 13.26 21.41 -10.75
CA GLY A 367 14.44 21.24 -11.59
C GLY A 367 14.45 19.85 -12.23
N THR A 368 14.82 19.80 -13.50
CA THR A 368 14.86 18.56 -14.30
C THR A 368 16.18 18.39 -15.04
N TRP A 369 16.54 17.14 -15.26
CA TRP A 369 17.55 16.69 -16.22
C TRP A 369 16.84 15.91 -17.33
N ASP A 370 17.38 15.92 -18.55
CA ASP A 370 16.84 15.12 -19.63
C ASP A 370 17.91 14.44 -20.48
N SER A 371 17.58 13.28 -21.04
CA SER A 371 18.53 12.37 -21.71
C SER A 371 18.93 12.79 -23.13
N ARG A 372 18.94 14.08 -23.46
CA ARG A 372 19.31 14.53 -24.81
C ARG A 372 20.82 14.49 -25.05
N THR A 373 21.20 14.08 -26.25
CA THR A 373 22.59 14.13 -26.75
C THR A 373 22.90 15.48 -27.43
N LYS A 374 24.18 15.79 -27.63
CA LYS A 374 24.68 17.00 -28.30
C LYS A 374 24.05 17.29 -29.66
N GLU A 375 23.81 16.24 -30.42
CA GLU A 375 23.34 16.30 -31.81
C GLU A 375 21.88 16.73 -31.89
N ALA A 376 21.13 16.61 -30.79
CA ALA A 376 19.71 16.86 -30.75
C ALA A 376 19.33 18.36 -30.70
N TYR A 377 20.25 19.30 -30.44
CA TYR A 377 19.97 20.75 -30.45
C TYR A 377 21.21 21.64 -30.72
N GLU A 378 21.03 22.61 -31.64
CA GLU A 378 21.90 23.79 -31.88
C GLU A 378 23.43 23.54 -31.82
N ASN A 379 23.93 22.45 -32.40
CA ASN A 379 25.36 22.12 -32.45
C ASN A 379 26.03 22.09 -31.05
N GLY A 380 25.35 21.55 -30.03
CA GLY A 380 25.91 21.36 -28.69
C GLY A 380 25.79 22.56 -27.75
N LYS A 381 24.87 23.49 -28.01
CA LYS A 381 24.61 24.66 -27.14
C LYS A 381 23.56 24.42 -26.05
N LEU A 382 22.86 23.30 -26.06
CA LEU A 382 21.77 22.97 -25.13
C LEU A 382 21.82 21.50 -24.69
N GLY A 383 21.35 21.21 -23.47
CA GLY A 383 21.30 19.86 -22.90
C GLY A 383 22.42 19.56 -21.90
N PRO A 384 22.45 18.34 -21.34
CA PRO A 384 23.44 17.92 -20.35
C PRO A 384 24.89 18.17 -20.79
N GLU A 385 25.24 17.81 -22.03
CA GLU A 385 26.60 18.02 -22.56
C GLU A 385 27.02 19.50 -22.60
N ALA A 386 26.07 20.42 -22.81
CA ALA A 386 26.32 21.86 -22.80
C ALA A 386 26.50 22.44 -21.38
N TRP A 387 26.26 21.63 -20.35
CA TRP A 387 26.38 21.98 -18.94
C TRP A 387 27.65 21.43 -18.29
N ASN A 388 28.45 20.64 -19.00
CA ASN A 388 29.68 20.01 -18.48
C ASN A 388 30.67 21.03 -17.89
N ASP A 389 30.90 22.16 -18.57
CA ASP A 389 31.81 23.21 -18.08
C ASP A 389 31.26 23.97 -16.86
N LYS A 390 29.96 23.84 -16.56
CA LYS A 390 29.26 24.57 -15.49
C LYS A 390 29.12 23.78 -14.19
N LEU A 391 29.59 22.53 -14.15
CA LEU A 391 29.57 21.67 -12.97
C LEU A 391 30.79 21.84 -12.06
N SER A 392 31.68 22.80 -12.31
CA SER A 392 32.81 23.10 -11.43
C SER A 392 32.42 24.15 -10.36
N GLY A 393 32.41 23.76 -9.07
CA GLY A 393 32.21 24.67 -7.93
C GLY A 393 31.18 24.20 -6.88
N SER A 394 30.62 25.11 -6.09
CA SER A 394 29.61 24.80 -5.04
C SER A 394 28.18 24.63 -5.55
N ASN A 395 27.99 24.61 -6.88
CA ASN A 395 26.68 24.62 -7.56
C ASN A 395 26.39 23.32 -8.32
N ASN A 396 26.88 22.17 -7.83
CA ASN A 396 26.77 20.83 -8.42
C ASN A 396 25.33 20.30 -8.52
N SER A 397 24.44 21.01 -9.22
CA SER A 397 23.09 20.57 -9.50
C SER A 397 23.07 19.85 -10.83
N ALA A 398 22.53 18.63 -10.88
CA ALA A 398 22.26 17.93 -12.14
C ALA A 398 21.16 18.59 -13.01
N THR A 399 20.60 19.70 -12.53
CA THR A 399 19.48 20.42 -13.16
C THR A 399 19.91 21.18 -14.42
N THR A 400 19.32 20.83 -15.55
CA THR A 400 19.55 21.50 -16.84
C THR A 400 18.37 22.36 -17.29
N HIS A 401 17.19 22.15 -16.70
CA HIS A 401 15.96 22.83 -17.06
C HIS A 401 15.01 22.98 -15.87
N PHE A 402 14.18 24.02 -15.87
CA PHE A 402 13.18 24.26 -14.82
C PHE A 402 11.78 24.28 -15.41
N VAL A 403 10.85 23.68 -14.68
CA VAL A 403 9.43 23.58 -15.00
C VAL A 403 8.60 23.90 -13.76
N VAL A 404 7.29 24.13 -13.96
CA VAL A 404 6.37 24.45 -12.86
C VAL A 404 5.41 23.28 -12.65
N ILE A 405 5.43 22.64 -11.49
CA ILE A 405 4.43 21.66 -11.10
C ILE A 405 3.15 22.39 -10.70
N VAL A 406 2.04 22.05 -11.35
CA VAL A 406 0.73 22.72 -11.22
C VAL A 406 -0.39 21.77 -10.82
N GLY A 407 -0.10 20.46 -10.69
CA GLY A 407 -1.12 19.51 -10.33
C GLY A 407 -0.59 18.15 -9.92
N PHE A 408 -1.49 17.35 -9.37
CA PHE A 408 -1.27 15.98 -8.94
C PHE A 408 -2.46 15.14 -9.38
N GLY A 409 -2.20 13.95 -9.87
CA GLY A 409 -3.26 13.05 -10.30
C GLY A 409 -2.80 11.60 -10.32
N TYR A 410 -3.71 10.76 -10.79
CA TYR A 410 -3.47 9.35 -10.98
C TYR A 410 -3.82 8.96 -12.41
N ASP A 411 -2.90 8.29 -13.09
CA ASP A 411 -3.10 7.77 -14.43
C ASP A 411 -3.50 6.30 -14.38
N LYS A 412 -4.71 6.02 -14.88
CA LYS A 412 -5.28 4.67 -14.91
C LYS A 412 -4.55 3.74 -15.86
N SER A 413 -4.05 4.23 -17.00
CA SER A 413 -3.43 3.34 -18.00
C SER A 413 -2.06 2.88 -17.55
N GLU A 414 -1.35 3.71 -16.79
CA GLU A 414 -0.01 3.43 -16.28
C GLU A 414 -0.02 2.85 -14.85
N ASP A 415 -1.17 2.88 -14.16
CA ASP A 415 -1.33 2.59 -12.72
C ASP A 415 -0.28 3.33 -11.87
N LYS A 416 -0.14 4.64 -12.12
CA LYS A 416 0.86 5.50 -11.47
C LYS A 416 0.29 6.86 -11.09
N TYR A 417 0.69 7.35 -9.92
CA TYR A 417 0.51 8.76 -9.59
C TYR A 417 1.46 9.62 -10.42
N TYR A 418 1.03 10.86 -10.70
CA TYR A 418 1.83 11.81 -11.44
C TYR A 418 1.69 13.23 -10.91
N PHE A 419 2.70 14.04 -11.16
CA PHE A 419 2.64 15.50 -11.09
C PHE A 419 2.43 16.06 -12.50
N ARG A 420 1.46 16.97 -12.66
CA ARG A 420 1.29 17.74 -13.89
C ARG A 420 2.22 18.94 -13.87
N PHE A 421 2.83 19.27 -15.00
CA PHE A 421 3.74 20.41 -15.09
C PHE A 421 3.51 21.30 -16.32
N TYR A 422 3.89 22.57 -16.19
CA TYR A 422 4.05 23.50 -17.29
C TYR A 422 5.52 23.61 -17.68
N ASP A 423 5.81 23.45 -18.97
CA ASP A 423 7.16 23.51 -19.52
C ASP A 423 7.40 24.86 -20.22
N PRO A 424 8.17 25.80 -19.64
CA PRO A 424 8.48 27.07 -20.31
C PRO A 424 9.33 26.88 -21.57
N GLY A 425 9.90 25.69 -21.80
CA GLY A 425 10.66 25.32 -22.99
C GLY A 425 9.82 25.09 -24.25
N ARG A 426 8.51 25.43 -24.24
CA ARG A 426 7.61 25.36 -25.39
C ARG A 426 7.22 26.77 -25.85
N SER A 427 7.23 27.03 -27.15
CA SER A 427 6.77 28.31 -27.70
C SER A 427 5.24 28.43 -27.72
N ASP A 428 4.54 27.30 -27.83
CA ASP A 428 3.09 27.21 -27.84
C ASP A 428 2.54 26.95 -26.43
N LEU A 429 1.58 27.78 -26.00
CA LEU A 429 0.80 27.63 -24.78
C LEU A 429 0.22 26.22 -24.64
N ALA A 430 -0.48 25.72 -25.66
CA ALA A 430 -1.19 24.44 -25.61
C ALA A 430 -0.24 23.25 -25.34
N GLN A 431 0.99 23.35 -25.85
CA GLN A 431 2.02 22.33 -25.63
C GLN A 431 2.72 22.51 -24.29
N GLY A 432 3.00 23.76 -23.90
CA GLY A 432 3.60 24.10 -22.61
C GLY A 432 2.71 23.72 -21.43
N THR A 433 1.39 23.81 -21.59
CA THR A 433 0.39 23.54 -20.54
C THR A 433 -0.43 22.28 -20.81
N SER A 434 0.04 21.37 -21.65
CA SER A 434 -0.71 20.16 -22.03
C SER A 434 -1.08 19.30 -20.81
N GLU A 435 -2.26 18.69 -20.80
CA GLU A 435 -2.65 17.66 -19.82
C GLU A 435 -1.74 16.42 -19.84
N ASN A 436 -1.02 16.20 -20.94
CA ASN A 436 -0.08 15.08 -21.08
C ASN A 436 1.30 15.38 -20.50
N ASN A 437 1.55 16.62 -20.04
CA ASN A 437 2.79 16.98 -19.36
C ASN A 437 2.75 16.44 -17.93
N LYS A 438 3.15 15.17 -17.77
CA LYS A 438 3.09 14.42 -16.51
C LYS A 438 4.47 13.91 -16.12
N PHE A 439 4.87 14.05 -14.86
CA PHE A 439 5.95 13.27 -14.27
C PHE A 439 5.36 12.17 -13.40
N TYR A 440 5.65 10.91 -13.71
CA TYR A 440 5.21 9.78 -12.91
C TYR A 440 6.09 9.59 -11.69
N ILE A 441 5.45 9.25 -10.57
CA ILE A 441 6.09 8.97 -9.29
C ILE A 441 6.41 7.48 -9.25
N ASP A 442 7.70 7.15 -9.16
CA ASP A 442 8.21 5.80 -9.00
C ASP A 442 8.69 5.60 -7.55
N GLU A 443 7.79 5.08 -6.72
CA GLU A 443 8.07 4.82 -5.29
C GLU A 443 9.06 3.68 -5.06
N ILE A 444 9.35 2.85 -6.08
CA ILE A 444 10.30 1.73 -5.94
C ILE A 444 11.73 2.24 -6.12
N ASN A 445 11.94 3.07 -7.13
CA ASN A 445 13.26 3.61 -7.47
C ASN A 445 13.52 4.99 -6.86
N PHE A 446 12.54 5.53 -6.13
CA PHE A 446 12.55 6.88 -5.56
C PHE A 446 12.81 7.97 -6.62
N GLU A 447 12.22 7.77 -7.81
CA GLU A 447 12.35 8.69 -8.95
C GLU A 447 11.03 9.38 -9.26
N ILE A 448 11.11 10.59 -9.83
CA ILE A 448 9.98 11.28 -10.45
C ILE A 448 10.40 11.59 -11.89
N LEU A 449 9.75 10.97 -12.87
CA LEU A 449 10.22 11.02 -14.25
C LEU A 449 9.11 10.90 -15.30
N ASN A 450 9.44 11.32 -16.52
CA ASN A 450 8.69 11.00 -17.73
C ASN A 450 9.65 10.34 -18.72
N THR A 451 9.35 9.14 -19.18
CA THR A 451 10.25 8.33 -20.03
C THR A 451 10.15 8.63 -21.52
N SER A 452 9.15 9.40 -21.95
CA SER A 452 8.85 9.61 -23.38
C SER A 452 8.55 11.06 -23.75
N TYR A 453 8.63 12.00 -22.81
CA TYR A 453 8.35 13.41 -23.07
C TYR A 453 9.29 13.96 -24.13
N ARG A 454 8.72 14.34 -25.29
CA ARG A 454 9.46 14.82 -26.47
C ARG A 454 10.48 13.80 -26.99
N GLY A 455 10.18 12.51 -26.84
CA GLY A 455 11.05 11.40 -27.24
C GLY A 455 12.28 11.23 -26.36
N LYS A 456 12.22 11.72 -25.11
CA LYS A 456 13.35 11.74 -24.17
C LYS A 456 12.89 11.34 -22.77
N ILE A 457 13.85 10.95 -21.95
CA ILE A 457 13.64 10.79 -20.52
C ILE A 457 13.86 12.15 -19.87
N TYR A 458 12.89 12.62 -19.08
CA TYR A 458 13.04 13.74 -18.16
C TYR A 458 12.95 13.21 -16.74
N LYS A 459 13.94 13.51 -15.90
CA LYS A 459 13.97 13.15 -14.49
C LYS A 459 14.00 14.41 -13.62
N VAL A 460 13.25 14.41 -12.53
CA VAL A 460 13.32 15.45 -11.51
C VAL A 460 14.65 15.32 -10.76
N THR A 461 15.35 16.43 -10.64
CA THR A 461 16.65 16.53 -9.94
C THR A 461 16.51 17.29 -8.63
N GLU A 462 15.57 18.24 -8.56
CA GLU A 462 15.31 19.00 -7.35
C GLU A 462 13.90 19.59 -7.31
N ILE A 463 13.43 19.84 -6.10
CA ILE A 463 12.19 20.56 -5.81
C ILE A 463 12.54 21.77 -4.92
N ARG A 464 12.13 22.97 -5.34
CA ARG A 464 12.37 24.20 -4.57
C ARG A 464 11.18 24.44 -3.63
N LYS A 465 11.46 24.71 -2.36
CA LYS A 465 10.42 24.98 -1.37
C LYS A 465 9.89 26.41 -1.53
N ASN A 466 8.62 26.60 -1.19
CA ASN A 466 7.96 27.90 -1.09
C ASN A 466 8.14 28.47 0.33
N PHE A 467 7.90 29.77 0.51
CA PHE A 467 7.77 30.40 1.82
C PHE A 467 6.40 30.16 2.47
#